data_AF-A0A820MH40-F1
#
_entry.id   AF-A0A820MH40-F1
#
_cell.length_a   1.000
_cell.length_b   1.000
_cell.length_c   1.000
_cell.angle_alpha   90.00
_cell.angle_beta   90.00
_cell.angle_gamma   90.00
#
_symmetry.space_group_name_H-M   'P 1'
#
loop_
_entity.id
_entity.type
_entity.pdbx_description
1 polymer ?
#
loop_
_entity_poly.entity_id
_entity_poly.type
_entity_poly.pdbx_seq_one_letter_code
_entity_poly.pdbx_strand_id
1 'polypeptide(L)'
;MSQSCSIKKCTRTSCVLCDCCQQNLCLQHLNEHNALLSSQLNPLTDKVNALSDCLNTLNIPITIDDCSKKLEQWREDCHQKIDSFFEEKFQEFDQFVNEKS
;
A
#
# COMPACT_ATOMS: atom_id res chain seq x y z
N MET A 1 32.95 -39.61 14.16
CA MET A 1 33.11 -38.77 15.36
C MET A 1 31.80 -38.06 15.60
N SER A 2 31.04 -38.44 16.63
CA SER A 2 29.76 -37.83 16.99
C SER A 2 30.02 -36.42 17.54
N GLN A 3 29.52 -35.37 16.88
CA GLN A 3 29.69 -34.00 17.35
C GLN A 3 28.73 -33.71 18.51
N SER A 4 29.19 -32.95 19.51
CA SER A 4 28.35 -32.53 20.64
C SER A 4 27.48 -31.33 20.25
N CYS A 5 26.35 -31.17 20.92
CA CYS A 5 25.55 -29.95 20.81
C CYS A 5 26.37 -28.71 21.22
N SER A 6 26.24 -27.63 20.45
CA SER A 6 27.00 -26.38 20.59
C SER A 6 26.52 -25.52 21.76
N ILE A 7 25.32 -25.79 22.28
CA ILE A 7 24.75 -25.10 23.44
C ILE A 7 25.53 -25.49 24.72
N LYS A 8 26.04 -24.48 25.42
CA LYS A 8 26.78 -24.66 26.69
C LYS A 8 25.91 -25.43 27.69
N LYS A 9 26.52 -26.41 28.38
CA LYS A 9 25.87 -27.34 29.33
C LYS A 9 25.00 -28.44 28.70
N CYS A 10 24.88 -28.52 27.37
CA CYS A 10 24.24 -29.67 26.73
C CYS A 10 25.24 -30.82 26.53
N THR A 11 24.94 -31.98 27.12
CA THR A 11 25.75 -33.20 26.95
C THR A 11 25.26 -34.11 25.81
N ARG A 12 24.19 -33.71 25.12
CA ARG A 12 23.60 -34.53 24.04
C ARG A 12 24.41 -34.43 22.76
N THR A 13 24.46 -35.53 22.02
CA THR A 13 25.00 -35.57 20.66
C THR A 13 24.17 -34.68 19.75
N SER A 14 24.84 -33.94 18.87
CA SER A 14 24.18 -33.20 17.81
C SER A 14 23.51 -34.16 16.82
N CYS A 15 22.33 -33.76 16.34
CA CYS A 15 21.59 -34.48 15.32
C CYS A 15 21.64 -33.74 13.98
N VAL A 16 21.84 -32.42 13.99
CA VAL A 16 21.89 -31.59 12.78
C VAL A 16 22.80 -30.39 12.97
N LEU A 17 23.38 -29.92 11.86
CA LEU A 17 24.00 -28.61 11.75
C LEU A 17 22.92 -27.61 11.29
N CYS A 18 22.75 -26.51 12.03
CA CYS A 18 21.87 -25.42 11.60
C CYS A 18 22.60 -24.58 10.55
N ASP A 19 22.07 -24.52 9.32
CA ASP A 19 22.69 -23.77 8.22
C ASP A 19 22.71 -22.25 8.46
N CYS A 20 21.71 -21.72 9.18
CA CYS A 20 21.63 -20.29 9.49
C CYS A 20 22.75 -19.84 10.44
N CYS A 21 23.06 -20.67 11.44
CA CYS A 21 23.95 -20.29 12.54
C CYS A 21 25.29 -21.03 12.52
N GLN A 22 25.43 -22.03 11.64
CA GLN A 22 26.57 -22.95 11.57
C GLN A 22 26.85 -23.63 12.92
N GLN A 23 25.78 -23.95 13.67
CA GLN A 23 25.87 -24.59 14.98
C GLN A 23 25.33 -26.02 14.96
N ASN A 24 26.09 -26.95 15.51
CA ASN A 24 25.66 -28.32 15.73
C ASN A 24 24.65 -28.36 16.89
N LEU A 25 23.40 -28.72 16.62
CA LEU A 25 22.32 -28.74 17.61
C LEU A 25 21.80 -30.17 17.83
N CYS A 26 21.38 -30.48 19.05
CA CYS A 26 20.56 -31.66 19.31
C CYS A 26 19.10 -31.34 18.99
N LEU A 27 18.25 -32.37 18.84
CA LEU A 27 16.85 -32.21 18.44
C LEU A 27 16.07 -31.22 19.32
N GLN A 28 16.30 -31.24 20.64
CA GLN A 28 15.63 -30.31 21.56
C GLN A 28 16.02 -28.86 21.29
N HIS A 29 17.32 -28.55 21.23
CA HIS A 29 17.77 -27.18 20.99
C HIS A 29 17.47 -26.71 19.57
N LEU A 30 17.36 -27.61 18.60
CA LEU A 30 16.86 -27.28 17.27
C LEU A 30 15.38 -26.84 17.32
N ASN A 31 14.54 -27.55 18.07
CA ASN A 31 13.13 -27.17 18.23
C ASN A 31 12.97 -25.84 18.96
N GLU A 32 13.73 -25.62 20.04
CA GLU A 32 13.75 -24.33 20.77
C GLU A 32 14.25 -23.20 19.87
N HIS A 33 15.29 -23.45 19.09
CA HIS A 33 15.83 -22.50 18.12
C HIS A 33 14.80 -22.13 17.05
N ASN A 34 14.11 -23.12 16.47
CA ASN A 34 13.05 -22.89 15.50
C ASN A 34 11.85 -22.16 16.12
N ALA A 35 11.49 -22.48 17.36
CA ALA A 35 10.40 -21.78 18.06
C ALA A 35 10.74 -20.30 18.28
N LEU A 36 11.99 -19.99 18.65
CA LEU A 36 12.47 -18.62 18.79
C LEU A 36 12.49 -17.87 17.45
N LEU A 37 12.93 -18.52 16.38
CA LEU A 37 12.89 -17.93 15.04
C LEU A 37 11.45 -17.63 14.60
N SER A 38 10.55 -18.59 14.75
CA SER A 38 9.14 -18.41 14.41
C SER A 38 8.47 -17.31 15.23
N SER A 39 8.79 -17.18 16.52
CA SER A 39 8.23 -16.12 17.36
C SER A 39 8.70 -14.70 16.96
N GLN A 40 9.84 -14.59 16.28
CA GLN A 40 10.35 -13.32 15.75
C GLN A 40 9.87 -13.05 14.31
N LEU A 41 9.78 -14.10 13.48
CA LEU A 41 9.38 -13.98 12.08
C LEU A 41 7.88 -13.76 11.91
N ASN A 42 7.03 -14.41 12.70
CA ASN A 42 5.58 -14.27 12.57
C ASN A 42 5.12 -12.80 12.74
N PRO A 43 5.54 -12.06 13.78
CA PRO A 43 5.19 -10.64 13.91
C PRO A 43 5.71 -9.76 12.76
N LEU A 44 6.85 -10.13 12.16
CA LEU A 44 7.37 -9.40 11.00
C LEU A 44 6.50 -9.65 9.77
N THR A 45 6.12 -10.90 9.52
CA THR A 45 5.17 -11.27 8.47
C THR A 45 3.84 -10.54 8.64
N ASP A 46 3.31 -10.49 9.86
CA ASP A 46 2.07 -9.77 10.15
C ASP A 46 2.18 -8.28 9.85
N LYS A 47 3.31 -7.65 10.19
CA LYS A 47 3.57 -6.24 9.86
C LYS A 47 3.69 -6.00 8.36
N VAL A 48 4.38 -6.88 7.64
CA VAL A 48 4.51 -6.79 6.17
C VAL A 48 3.14 -6.93 5.51
N ASN A 49 2.33 -7.89 5.96
CA ASN A 49 0.98 -8.08 5.47
C ASN A 49 0.11 -6.84 5.74
N ALA A 50 0.14 -6.30 6.96
CA ALA A 50 -0.60 -5.09 7.31
C ALA A 50 -0.19 -3.87 6.46
N LEU A 51 1.11 -3.72 6.18
CA LEU A 51 1.60 -2.68 5.28
C LEU A 51 1.13 -2.90 3.84
N SER A 52 1.15 -4.15 3.36
CA SER A 52 0.66 -4.50 2.03
C SER A 52 -0.85 -4.21 1.90
N ASP A 53 -1.64 -4.57 2.91
CA ASP A 53 -3.08 -4.29 2.93
C ASP A 53 -3.32 -2.77 2.95
N CYS A 54 -2.57 -2.02 3.74
CA CYS A 54 -2.65 -0.56 3.74
C CYS A 54 -2.32 0.03 2.35
N LEU A 55 -1.26 -0.45 1.69
CA LEU A 55 -0.92 -0.04 0.33
C LEU A 55 -2.01 -0.40 -0.68
N ASN A 56 -2.64 -1.58 -0.54
CA ASN A 56 -3.76 -1.99 -1.39
C ASN A 56 -5.00 -1.11 -1.17
N THR A 57 -5.23 -0.63 0.06
CA THR A 57 -6.33 0.31 0.35
C THR A 57 -6.08 1.72 -0.19
N LEU A 58 -4.82 2.12 -0.40
CA LEU A 58 -4.45 3.33 -1.12
C LEU A 58 -4.73 3.10 -2.61
N ASN A 59 -6.01 3.12 -2.97
CA ASN A 59 -6.47 2.95 -4.34
C ASN A 59 -6.27 4.25 -5.12
N ILE A 60 -5.00 4.65 -5.23
CA ILE A 60 -4.51 5.84 -5.93
C ILE A 60 -5.10 5.92 -7.35
N PRO A 61 -5.21 4.83 -8.14
CA PRO A 61 -5.85 4.91 -9.46
C PRO A 61 -7.30 5.40 -9.41
N ILE A 62 -8.10 4.92 -8.44
CA ILE A 62 -9.48 5.37 -8.25
C ILE A 62 -9.51 6.85 -7.85
N THR A 63 -8.64 7.26 -6.93
CA THR A 63 -8.56 8.67 -6.51
C THR A 63 -8.17 9.59 -7.67
N ILE A 64 -7.24 9.16 -8.52
CA ILE A 64 -6.85 9.92 -9.72
C ILE A 64 -8.00 10.00 -10.71
N ASP A 65 -8.68 8.88 -11.01
CA ASP A 65 -9.84 8.84 -11.91
C ASP A 65 -10.97 9.77 -11.43
N ASP A 66 -11.28 9.73 -10.13
CA ASP A 66 -12.29 10.61 -9.52
C ASP A 66 -11.90 12.10 -9.62
N CYS A 67 -10.63 12.43 -9.37
CA CYS A 67 -10.13 13.80 -9.53
C CYS A 67 -10.19 14.26 -10.98
N SER A 68 -9.79 13.42 -11.92
CA SER A 68 -9.85 13.71 -13.36
C SER A 68 -11.29 13.95 -13.83
N LYS A 69 -12.25 13.13 -13.40
CA LYS A 69 -13.67 13.33 -13.70
C LYS A 69 -14.21 14.65 -13.15
N LYS A 70 -13.86 14.99 -11.91
CA LYS A 70 -14.27 16.27 -11.30
C LYS A 70 -13.67 17.48 -12.03
N LEU A 71 -12.43 17.37 -12.50
CA LEU A 71 -11.78 18.42 -13.29
C LEU A 71 -12.44 18.59 -14.66
N GLU A 72 -12.80 17.50 -15.35
CA GLU A 72 -13.52 17.57 -16.62
C GLU A 72 -14.90 18.19 -16.43
N GLN A 73 -15.65 17.77 -15.41
CA GLN A 73 -16.95 18.37 -15.09
C GLN A 73 -16.81 19.87 -14.80
N TRP A 74 -15.81 20.27 -14.01
CA TRP A 74 -15.57 21.68 -13.72
C TRP A 74 -15.27 22.49 -15.00
N ARG A 75 -14.51 21.91 -15.94
CA ARG A 75 -14.22 22.53 -17.24
C ARG A 75 -15.50 22.71 -18.05
N GLU A 76 -16.34 21.68 -18.14
CA GLU A 76 -17.62 21.73 -18.85
C GLU A 76 -18.55 22.79 -18.24
N ASP A 77 -18.71 22.80 -16.92
CA ASP A 77 -19.53 23.77 -16.20
C ASP A 77 -19.07 25.21 -16.44
N CYS A 78 -17.75 25.44 -16.47
CA CYS A 78 -17.17 26.74 -16.75
C CYS A 78 -17.49 27.22 -18.17
N HIS A 79 -17.30 26.37 -19.18
CA HIS A 79 -17.65 26.72 -20.56
C HIS A 79 -19.14 27.02 -20.69
N GLN A 80 -20.01 26.17 -20.13
CA GLN A 80 -21.45 26.38 -20.22
C GLN A 80 -21.89 27.70 -19.58
N LYS A 81 -21.28 28.10 -18.46
CA LYS A 81 -21.53 29.41 -17.84
C LYS A 81 -21.08 30.58 -18.70
N ILE A 82 -19.90 30.46 -19.32
CA ILE A 82 -19.38 31.49 -20.23
C ILE A 82 -20.30 31.65 -21.44
N ASP A 83 -20.69 30.54 -22.06
CA ASP A 83 -21.58 30.53 -23.23
C ASP A 83 -22.95 31.12 -22.88
N SER A 84 -23.53 30.71 -21.74
CA SER A 84 -24.82 31.22 -21.28
C SER A 84 -24.77 32.73 -21.03
N PHE A 85 -23.71 33.23 -20.40
CA PHE A 85 -23.52 34.66 -20.17
C PHE A 85 -23.33 35.43 -21.47
N PHE A 86 -22.57 34.87 -22.41
CA PHE A 86 -22.38 35.48 -23.73
C PHE A 86 -23.71 35.60 -24.47
N GLU A 87 -24.51 34.53 -24.51
CA GLU A 87 -25.83 34.50 -25.15
C GLU A 87 -26.77 35.55 -24.53
N GLU A 88 -26.82 35.63 -23.20
CA GLU A 88 -27.62 36.61 -22.46
C GLU A 88 -27.23 38.05 -22.84
N LYS A 89 -25.93 38.37 -22.83
CA LYS A 89 -25.45 39.71 -23.19
C LYS A 89 -25.64 40.05 -24.66
N PHE A 90 -25.56 39.06 -25.54
CA PHE A 90 -25.84 39.25 -26.94
C PHE A 90 -27.32 39.58 -27.17
N GLN A 91 -28.23 38.87 -26.51
CA GLN A 91 -29.68 39.13 -26.57
C GLN A 91 -30.04 40.51 -26.00
N GLU A 92 -29.47 40.89 -24.84
CA GLU A 92 -29.65 42.24 -24.28
C GLU A 92 -29.20 43.33 -25.27
N PHE A 93 -28.07 43.11 -25.94
CA PHE A 93 -27.55 44.06 -26.92
C PHE A 93 -28.44 44.16 -28.17
N ASP A 94 -28.88 43.03 -28.72
CA ASP A 94 -29.74 43.00 -29.90
C ASP A 94 -31.10 43.66 -29.62
N GLN A 95 -31.67 43.44 -28.44
CA GLN A 95 -32.88 44.13 -28.01
C GLN A 95 -32.68 45.65 -27.92
N PHE A 96 -31.56 46.11 -27.33
CA PHE A 96 -31.25 47.54 -27.25
C PHE A 96 -31.07 48.20 -28.62
N VAL A 97 -30.46 47.49 -29.58
CA VAL A 97 -30.29 47.99 -30.96
C VAL A 97 -31.64 48.09 -31.66
N ASN A 98 -32.48 47.05 -31.54
CA ASN A 98 -33.80 47.01 -32.17
C ASN A 98 -34.80 48.01 -31.56
N GLU A 99 -34.70 48.33 -30.27
CA GLU A 99 -35.52 49.38 -29.62
C GLU A 99 -35.13 50.80 -30.03
N LYS A 100 -33.93 51.00 -30.60
CA LYS A 100 -33.42 52.31 -31.03
C LYS A 100 -33.48 52.56 -32.53
N SER A 101 -33.84 51.56 -33.33
CA SER A 101 -33.93 51.64 -34.79
C SER A 101 -35.35 51.91 -35.28
#